data_AF-A0A9D8KL18-F1
#
_entry.id   AF-A0A9D8KL18-F1
#
_cell.length_a   1.000
_cell.length_b   1.000
_cell.length_c   1.000
_cell.angle_alpha   90.00
_cell.angle_beta   90.00
_cell.angle_gamma   90.00
#
_symmetry.space_group_name_H-M   'P 1'
#
loop_
_entity.id
_entity.type
_entity.pdbx_description
1 polymer ?
#
loop_
_entity_poly.entity_id
_entity_poly.type
_entity_poly.pdbx_seq_one_letter_code
_entity_poly.pdbx_strand_id
1 'polypeptide(L)'
;MEYNILIETDFFNLLNAGYKNKGGNALENSYREFIKVVVDLCSTNVKQAVFALSYAETELDFHLSMPHIKDCLGTVGLYVRKAIAFVRRMQDHVAATYHLHVTTSTSEASPPVSSESKPLVKWTGNAVDLVEMVYGICVMGSVNDGDVKFKDLAQAMYQFFG
;
A
#
# COMPACT_ATOMS: atom_id res chain seq x y z
N MET A 1 11.97 13.39 -6.64
CA MET A 1 11.95 11.94 -6.33
C MET A 1 12.01 11.22 -7.66
N GLU A 2 12.97 10.31 -7.85
CA GLU A 2 13.06 9.49 -9.06
C GLU A 2 12.12 8.30 -8.93
N TYR A 3 10.90 8.42 -9.47
CA TYR A 3 9.93 7.32 -9.56
C TYR A 3 10.14 6.46 -10.82
N ASN A 4 11.12 6.81 -11.65
CA ASN A 4 11.42 6.14 -12.91
C ASN A 4 12.24 4.85 -12.76
N ILE A 5 12.71 4.52 -11.55
CA ILE A 5 13.62 3.40 -11.28
C ILE A 5 13.16 2.05 -11.86
N LEU A 6 11.84 1.80 -11.85
CA LEU A 6 11.27 0.56 -12.39
C LEU A 6 11.12 0.60 -13.92
N ILE A 7 10.87 1.78 -14.47
CA ILE A 7 10.56 2.01 -15.88
C ILE A 7 11.83 2.15 -16.74
N GLU A 8 12.95 2.49 -16.10
CA GLU A 8 14.28 2.53 -16.73
C GLU A 8 14.92 1.14 -16.83
N THR A 9 14.29 0.10 -16.27
CA THR A 9 14.79 -1.26 -16.35
C THR A 9 14.81 -1.79 -17.79
N ASP A 10 15.72 -2.73 -18.05
CA ASP A 10 15.79 -3.43 -19.34
C ASP A 10 14.45 -4.06 -19.72
N PHE A 11 13.65 -4.49 -18.75
CA PHE A 11 12.33 -5.04 -19.02
C PHE A 11 11.45 -4.04 -19.78
N PHE A 12 11.27 -2.82 -19.27
CA PHE A 12 10.50 -1.78 -19.95
C PHE A 12 11.15 -1.29 -21.25
N ASN A 13 12.49 -1.22 -21.31
CA ASN A 13 13.19 -0.91 -22.55
C ASN A 13 12.86 -1.93 -23.67
N LEU A 14 12.78 -3.23 -23.32
CA LEU A 14 12.39 -4.28 -24.26
C LEU A 14 10.91 -4.21 -24.66
N LEU A 15 10.01 -3.83 -23.73
CA LEU A 15 8.59 -3.62 -24.02
C LEU A 15 8.40 -2.44 -25.00
N ASN A 16 9.06 -1.30 -24.72
CA ASN A 16 9.01 -0.09 -25.53
C ASN A 16 9.62 -0.26 -26.93
N ALA A 17 10.67 -1.07 -27.06
CA ALA A 17 11.30 -1.36 -28.35
C ALA A 17 10.47 -2.29 -29.26
N GLY A 18 9.26 -2.71 -28.82
CA GLY A 18 8.37 -3.55 -29.60
C GLY A 18 8.95 -4.93 -29.88
N TYR A 19 9.53 -5.57 -28.84
CA TYR A 19 10.14 -6.90 -28.80
C TYR A 19 10.32 -7.59 -30.18
N LYS A 20 11.27 -7.12 -30.98
CA LYS A 20 11.62 -7.76 -32.25
C LYS A 20 12.57 -8.92 -31.97
N ASN A 21 11.99 -10.10 -31.72
CA ASN A 21 12.64 -11.42 -31.73
C ASN A 21 14.12 -11.41 -31.28
N LYS A 22 14.42 -10.78 -30.12
CA LYS A 22 15.65 -11.06 -29.40
C LYS A 22 15.45 -12.45 -28.78
N GLY A 23 16.47 -13.31 -28.83
CA GLY A 23 16.35 -14.74 -28.47
C GLY A 23 15.50 -14.98 -27.22
N GLY A 24 14.75 -16.08 -27.18
CA GLY A 24 13.67 -16.33 -26.22
C GLY A 24 14.02 -16.18 -24.72
N ASN A 25 15.31 -16.12 -24.38
CA ASN A 25 15.82 -15.90 -23.02
C ASN A 25 15.93 -14.42 -22.61
N ALA A 26 15.97 -13.46 -23.53
CA ALA A 26 16.26 -12.06 -23.20
C ALA A 26 15.12 -11.41 -22.38
N LEU A 27 13.86 -11.65 -22.78
CA LEU A 27 12.70 -11.14 -22.05
C LEU A 27 12.53 -11.78 -20.68
N GLU A 28 12.81 -13.08 -20.60
CA GLU A 28 12.74 -13.81 -19.35
C GLU A 28 13.79 -13.29 -18.36
N ASN A 29 15.01 -13.09 -18.83
CA ASN A 29 16.11 -12.57 -18.01
C ASN A 29 15.80 -11.14 -17.54
N SER A 30 15.36 -10.26 -18.45
CA SER A 30 15.01 -8.88 -18.07
C SER A 30 13.83 -8.84 -17.11
N TYR A 31 12.84 -9.72 -17.26
CA TYR A 31 11.76 -9.87 -16.28
C TYR A 31 12.30 -10.33 -14.91
N ARG A 32 13.20 -11.31 -14.85
CA ARG A 32 13.80 -11.76 -13.57
C ARG A 32 14.59 -10.64 -12.89
N GLU A 33 15.33 -9.84 -13.65
CA GLU A 33 16.03 -8.67 -13.10
C GLU A 33 15.04 -7.59 -12.62
N PHE A 34 13.98 -7.32 -13.37
CA PHE A 34 12.90 -6.43 -12.95
C PHE A 34 12.31 -6.83 -11.59
N ILE A 35 12.05 -8.12 -11.37
CA ILE A 35 11.58 -8.64 -10.08
C ILE A 35 12.56 -8.31 -8.95
N LYS A 36 13.88 -8.47 -9.17
CA LYS A 36 14.88 -8.15 -8.15
C LYS A 36 14.88 -6.67 -7.81
N VAL A 37 14.83 -5.79 -8.82
CA VAL A 37 14.77 -4.33 -8.62
C VAL A 37 13.52 -3.94 -7.82
N VAL A 38 12.37 -4.54 -8.13
CA VAL A 38 11.14 -4.30 -7.37
C VAL A 38 11.29 -4.73 -5.91
N VAL A 39 11.81 -5.93 -5.65
CA VAL A 39 11.99 -6.45 -4.29
C VAL A 39 12.97 -5.60 -3.49
N ASP A 40 14.10 -5.23 -4.09
CA ASP A 40 15.12 -4.37 -3.47
C ASP A 40 14.54 -2.99 -3.14
N LEU A 41 13.82 -2.37 -4.07
CA LEU A 41 13.18 -1.08 -3.85
C LEU A 41 12.16 -1.13 -2.70
N CYS A 42 11.32 -2.18 -2.67
CA CYS A 42 10.33 -2.36 -1.60
C CYS A 42 10.97 -2.60 -0.22
N SER A 43 12.17 -3.17 -0.19
CA SER A 43 12.90 -3.46 1.04
C SER A 43 13.68 -2.25 1.54
N THR A 44 14.25 -1.46 0.63
CA THR A 44 15.16 -0.36 0.95
C THR A 44 14.44 0.99 1.11
N ASN A 45 13.40 1.25 0.32
CA ASN A 45 12.70 2.53 0.36
C ASN A 45 11.19 2.38 0.08
N VAL A 46 10.44 2.00 1.12
CA VAL A 46 8.99 1.78 1.07
C VAL A 46 8.22 3.00 0.53
N LYS A 47 8.61 4.22 0.91
CA LYS A 47 7.93 5.44 0.44
C LYS A 47 8.10 5.67 -1.06
N GLN A 48 9.32 5.48 -1.57
CA GLN A 48 9.60 5.56 -3.01
C GLN A 48 8.95 4.39 -3.76
N ALA A 49 8.93 3.20 -3.17
CA ALA A 49 8.30 2.00 -3.73
C ALA A 49 6.81 2.23 -4.04
N VAL A 50 6.06 2.90 -3.15
CA VAL A 50 4.63 3.22 -3.39
C VAL A 50 4.44 3.96 -4.72
N PHE A 51 5.22 5.02 -4.97
CA PHE A 51 5.09 5.81 -6.20
C PHE A 51 5.60 5.06 -7.43
N ALA A 52 6.76 4.40 -7.31
CA ALA A 52 7.36 3.69 -8.43
C ALA A 52 6.52 2.49 -8.88
N LEU A 53 5.93 1.73 -7.95
CA LEU A 53 5.05 0.60 -8.26
C LEU A 53 3.78 1.05 -8.98
N SER A 54 3.12 2.11 -8.48
CA SER A 54 1.92 2.65 -9.12
C SER A 54 2.21 3.18 -10.53
N TYR A 55 3.37 3.80 -10.74
CA TYR A 55 3.75 4.25 -12.06
C TYR A 55 4.06 3.08 -13.00
N ALA A 56 4.81 2.08 -12.53
CA ALA A 56 5.10 0.87 -13.30
C ALA A 56 3.83 0.11 -13.69
N GLU A 57 2.84 -0.01 -12.78
CA GLU A 57 1.54 -0.62 -13.10
C GLU A 57 0.83 0.14 -14.23
N THR A 58 0.79 1.47 -14.16
CA THR A 58 0.14 2.31 -15.17
C THR A 58 0.76 2.10 -16.56
N GLU A 59 2.09 2.08 -16.64
CA GLU A 59 2.81 1.84 -17.90
C GLU A 59 2.58 0.41 -18.41
N LEU A 60 2.51 -0.59 -17.53
CA LEU A 60 2.20 -1.98 -17.91
C LEU A 60 0.77 -2.14 -18.43
N ASP A 61 -0.21 -1.48 -17.82
CA ASP A 61 -1.60 -1.47 -18.29
C ASP A 61 -1.72 -0.75 -19.64
N PHE A 62 -0.93 0.29 -19.87
CA PHE A 62 -0.82 0.94 -21.18
C PHE A 62 -0.28 -0.01 -22.25
N HIS A 63 0.80 -0.74 -21.94
CA HIS A 63 1.31 -1.79 -22.83
C HIS A 63 0.25 -2.87 -23.12
N LEU A 64 -0.54 -3.27 -22.13
CA LEU A 64 -1.62 -4.24 -22.34
C LEU A 64 -2.72 -3.73 -23.28
N SER A 65 -2.94 -2.41 -23.29
CA SER A 65 -3.96 -1.72 -24.11
C SER A 65 -3.51 -1.50 -25.58
N MET A 66 -2.22 -1.73 -25.89
CA MET A 66 -1.66 -1.48 -27.20
C MET A 66 -2.04 -2.56 -28.25
N PRO A 67 -2.40 -2.18 -29.49
CA PRO A 67 -2.89 -3.13 -30.51
C PRO A 67 -1.90 -4.22 -30.92
N HIS A 68 -0.59 -4.01 -30.75
CA HIS A 68 0.47 -4.97 -31.11
C HIS A 68 0.76 -6.00 -30.01
N ILE A 69 0.22 -5.82 -28.81
CA ILE A 69 0.25 -6.80 -27.69
C ILE A 69 -1.05 -7.62 -27.65
N LYS A 70 -1.96 -7.36 -28.61
CA LYS A 70 -3.32 -7.91 -28.67
C LYS A 70 -3.40 -9.40 -29.02
N ASP A 71 -2.31 -9.99 -29.51
CA ASP A 71 -2.17 -11.45 -29.47
C ASP A 71 -1.87 -11.83 -28.02
N CYS A 72 -2.94 -11.98 -27.23
CA CYS A 72 -2.91 -12.36 -25.81
C CYS A 72 -2.07 -13.62 -25.51
N LEU A 73 -1.72 -14.39 -26.55
CA LEU A 73 -0.93 -15.62 -26.51
C LEU A 73 0.57 -15.42 -26.80
N GLY A 74 1.01 -14.20 -27.15
CA GLY A 74 2.42 -13.89 -27.38
C GLY A 74 3.23 -13.83 -26.08
N THR A 75 4.50 -14.25 -26.14
CA THR A 75 5.44 -14.26 -25.01
C THR A 75 5.49 -12.91 -24.29
N VAL A 76 5.46 -11.80 -25.03
CA VAL A 76 5.45 -10.44 -24.46
C VAL A 76 4.22 -10.19 -23.58
N GLY A 77 3.03 -10.48 -24.09
CA GLY A 77 1.78 -10.31 -23.34
C GLY A 77 1.74 -11.17 -22.07
N LEU A 78 2.33 -12.38 -22.09
CA LEU A 78 2.49 -13.20 -20.90
C LEU A 78 3.34 -12.50 -19.84
N TYR A 79 4.51 -11.97 -20.22
CA TYR A 79 5.40 -11.31 -19.25
C TYR A 79 4.83 -9.99 -18.74
N VAL A 80 4.13 -9.21 -19.57
CA VAL A 80 3.40 -8.01 -19.11
C VAL A 80 2.37 -8.38 -18.04
N ARG A 81 1.54 -9.41 -18.27
CA ARG A 81 0.58 -9.87 -17.26
C ARG A 81 1.23 -10.39 -15.98
N LYS A 82 2.35 -11.13 -16.10
CA LYS A 82 3.13 -11.58 -14.93
C LYS A 82 3.68 -10.39 -14.15
N ALA A 83 4.16 -9.34 -14.83
CA ALA A 83 4.65 -8.14 -14.18
C ALA A 83 3.53 -7.38 -13.46
N ILE A 84 2.37 -7.19 -14.09
CA ILE A 84 1.20 -6.55 -13.45
C ILE A 84 0.78 -7.31 -12.19
N ALA A 85 0.59 -8.62 -12.29
CA ALA A 85 0.20 -9.45 -11.15
C ALA A 85 1.20 -9.35 -9.99
N PHE A 86 2.50 -9.30 -10.32
CA PHE A 86 3.55 -9.16 -9.32
C PHE A 86 3.58 -7.76 -8.69
N VAL A 87 3.51 -6.70 -9.49
CA VAL A 87 3.50 -5.30 -9.02
C VAL A 87 2.32 -5.07 -8.07
N ARG A 88 1.11 -5.55 -8.43
CA ARG A 88 -0.07 -5.49 -7.56
C ARG A 88 0.15 -6.17 -6.22
N ARG A 89 0.72 -7.38 -6.24
CA ARG A 89 1.04 -8.12 -5.02
C ARG A 89 2.09 -7.39 -4.15
N MET A 90 3.04 -6.70 -4.77
CA MET A 90 4.04 -5.90 -4.05
C MET A 90 3.44 -4.61 -3.49
N GLN A 91 2.49 -3.98 -4.17
CA GLN A 91 1.73 -2.84 -3.62
C GLN A 91 0.95 -3.27 -2.37
N ASP A 92 0.26 -4.42 -2.39
CA ASP A 92 -0.43 -4.96 -1.21
C ASP A 92 0.54 -5.19 -0.04
N HIS A 93 1.71 -5.77 -0.32
CA HIS A 93 2.75 -6.01 0.69
C HIS A 93 3.31 -4.70 1.26
N VAL A 94 3.59 -3.73 0.40
CA VAL A 94 4.08 -2.41 0.79
C VAL A 94 3.04 -1.67 1.62
N ALA A 95 1.75 -1.72 1.26
CA ALA A 95 0.67 -1.13 2.02
C ALA A 95 0.57 -1.76 3.42
N ALA A 96 0.57 -3.10 3.51
CA ALA A 96 0.55 -3.82 4.79
C ALA A 96 1.77 -3.48 5.67
N THR A 97 2.97 -3.42 5.07
CA THR A 97 4.22 -3.08 5.77
C THR A 97 4.22 -1.62 6.22
N TYR A 98 3.71 -0.70 5.40
CA TYR A 98 3.63 0.71 5.72
C TYR A 98 2.66 0.97 6.88
N HIS A 99 1.51 0.31 6.90
CA HIS A 99 0.58 0.35 8.03
C HIS A 99 1.19 -0.24 9.32
N LEU A 100 2.02 -1.28 9.22
CA LEU A 100 2.75 -1.85 10.35
C LEU A 100 3.86 -0.92 10.87
N HIS A 101 4.62 -0.25 9.99
CA HIS A 101 5.69 0.67 10.37
C HIS A 101 5.19 1.95 11.06
N VAL A 102 3.98 2.41 10.72
CA VAL A 102 3.32 3.50 11.45
C VAL A 102 2.92 3.08 12.87
N THR A 103 2.63 1.79 13.10
CA THR A 103 2.33 1.26 14.44
C THR A 103 3.57 0.82 15.23
N THR A 104 4.73 0.60 14.58
CA THR A 104 5.93 0.02 15.22
C THR A 104 7.13 0.96 15.36
N SER A 105 7.07 2.21 14.88
CA SER A 105 8.18 3.18 15.03
C SER A 105 8.28 3.88 16.41
N THR A 106 7.80 3.24 17.47
CA THR A 106 8.20 3.55 18.86
C THR A 106 8.37 2.24 19.63
N SER A 107 9.49 1.57 19.41
CA SER A 107 9.97 0.54 20.34
C SER A 107 11.48 0.38 20.20
N GLU A 108 12.22 1.21 20.92
CA GLU A 108 13.51 0.80 21.48
C GLU A 108 13.33 0.55 22.97
N ALA A 109 13.98 -0.50 23.44
CA ALA A 109 13.71 -1.23 24.67
C ALA A 109 13.92 -0.41 25.96
N SER A 110 12.94 -0.48 26.89
CA SER A 110 13.07 -0.46 28.38
C SER A 110 11.67 -0.53 29.05
N PRO A 111 11.54 -0.85 30.36
CA PRO A 111 10.48 -1.69 30.95
C PRO A 111 9.12 -0.97 31.11
N PRO A 112 8.02 -1.65 31.51
CA PRO A 112 6.67 -1.20 31.23
C PRO A 112 6.35 0.02 32.08
N VAL A 113 6.33 1.18 31.44
CA VAL A 113 5.71 2.39 31.99
C VAL A 113 4.69 2.82 30.95
N SER A 114 3.45 2.92 31.40
CA SER A 114 2.26 3.27 30.63
C SER A 114 2.57 4.37 29.61
N SER A 115 2.69 3.99 28.34
CA SER A 115 2.75 4.93 27.24
C SER A 115 1.36 5.54 27.07
N GLU A 116 1.12 6.68 27.69
CA GLU A 116 0.05 7.58 27.26
C GLU A 116 0.37 8.02 25.83
N SER A 117 -0.15 7.27 24.86
CA SER A 117 -0.14 7.64 23.46
C SER A 117 -0.87 8.96 23.32
N LYS A 118 -0.20 9.99 22.80
CA LYS A 118 -0.84 11.29 22.54
C LYS A 118 -2.10 11.06 21.68
N PRO A 119 -3.25 11.69 22.02
CA PRO A 119 -4.50 11.51 21.27
C PRO A 119 -4.29 11.89 19.81
N LEU A 120 -4.70 11.01 18.88
CA LEU A 120 -4.59 11.25 17.44
C LEU A 120 -5.47 12.43 16.99
N VAL A 121 -6.56 12.67 17.73
CA VAL A 121 -7.53 13.73 17.47
C VAL A 121 -7.88 14.36 18.81
N LYS A 122 -8.03 15.70 18.85
CA LYS A 122 -8.39 16.43 20.07
C LYS A 122 -9.82 16.94 20.01
N TRP A 123 -10.60 16.72 21.07
CA TRP A 123 -11.92 17.33 21.18
C TRP A 123 -11.81 18.84 21.41
N THR A 124 -12.45 19.65 20.57
CA THR A 124 -12.46 21.11 20.69
C THR A 124 -13.86 21.68 20.95
N GLY A 125 -14.89 20.83 21.00
CA GLY A 125 -16.27 21.23 21.35
C GLY A 125 -16.48 21.32 22.86
N ASN A 126 -17.71 21.61 23.30
CA ASN A 126 -18.04 21.60 24.72
C ASN A 126 -18.21 20.15 25.23
N ALA A 127 -18.15 19.96 26.54
CA ALA A 127 -18.38 18.66 27.17
C ALA A 127 -19.81 18.13 26.93
N VAL A 128 -20.79 19.03 26.84
CA VAL A 128 -22.20 18.68 26.56
C VAL A 128 -22.33 18.05 25.17
N ASP A 129 -21.75 18.68 24.15
CA ASP A 129 -21.76 18.17 22.77
C ASP A 129 -21.11 16.77 22.68
N LEU A 130 -20.04 16.53 23.44
CA LEU A 130 -19.39 15.22 23.51
C LEU A 130 -20.29 14.17 24.16
N VAL A 131 -20.97 14.53 25.26
CA VAL A 131 -21.93 13.64 25.94
C VAL A 131 -23.12 13.31 25.04
N GLU A 132 -23.64 14.28 24.29
CA GLU A 132 -24.73 14.06 23.34
C GLU A 132 -24.32 13.12 22.20
N MET A 133 -23.10 13.26 21.68
CA MET A 133 -22.55 12.34 20.68
C MET A 133 -22.44 10.91 21.22
N VAL A 134 -21.87 10.74 22.43
CA VAL A 134 -21.76 9.43 23.09
C VAL A 134 -23.16 8.82 23.27
N TYR A 135 -24.13 9.63 23.72
CA TYR A 135 -25.50 9.18 23.89
C TYR A 135 -26.13 8.75 22.56
N GLY A 136 -25.94 9.54 21.50
CA GLY A 136 -26.40 9.20 20.15
C GLY A 136 -25.86 7.86 19.67
N ILE A 137 -24.56 7.59 19.85
CA ILE A 137 -23.94 6.33 19.48
C ILE A 137 -24.53 5.15 20.29
N CYS A 138 -24.75 5.33 21.60
CA CYS A 138 -25.40 4.32 22.44
C CYS A 138 -26.82 4.01 22.00
N VAL A 139 -27.65 5.02 21.72
CA VAL A 139 -29.05 4.84 21.28
C VAL A 139 -29.11 4.13 19.94
N MET A 140 -28.19 4.43 19.03
CA MET A 140 -28.14 3.80 17.71
C MET A 140 -27.63 2.35 17.75
N GLY A 141 -27.04 1.91 18.87
CA GLY A 141 -26.47 0.56 18.98
C GLY A 141 -25.30 0.31 18.03
N SER A 142 -24.63 1.38 17.58
CA SER A 142 -23.63 1.30 16.51
C SER A 142 -22.28 0.70 16.93
N VAL A 143 -22.13 0.34 18.21
CA VAL A 143 -20.90 -0.20 18.80
C VAL A 143 -21.23 -1.50 19.50
N ASN A 144 -20.43 -2.54 19.24
CA ASN A 144 -20.56 -3.88 19.83
C ASN A 144 -21.99 -4.45 19.73
N ASP A 145 -22.64 -4.27 18.57
CA ASP A 145 -24.02 -4.72 18.34
C ASP A 145 -25.04 -4.20 19.37
N GLY A 146 -24.78 -3.02 19.95
CA GLY A 146 -25.59 -2.40 20.99
C GLY A 146 -25.29 -2.86 22.42
N ASP A 147 -24.33 -3.78 22.62
CA ASP A 147 -23.89 -4.26 23.93
C ASP A 147 -22.72 -3.44 24.50
N VAL A 148 -22.91 -2.12 24.57
CA VAL A 148 -21.96 -1.22 25.25
C VAL A 148 -22.70 -0.31 26.22
N LYS A 149 -22.22 -0.24 27.47
CA LYS A 149 -22.77 0.68 28.46
C LYS A 149 -22.29 2.09 28.16
N PHE A 150 -23.18 3.07 28.32
CA PHE A 150 -22.87 4.49 28.14
C PHE A 150 -21.61 4.93 28.88
N LYS A 151 -21.42 4.49 30.13
CA LYS A 151 -20.26 4.85 30.95
C LYS A 151 -18.95 4.38 30.31
N ASP A 152 -18.95 3.16 29.78
CA ASP A 152 -17.75 2.54 29.20
C ASP A 152 -17.42 3.19 27.85
N LEU A 153 -18.45 3.49 27.04
CA LEU A 153 -18.28 4.24 25.79
C LEU A 153 -17.81 5.68 26.05
N ALA A 154 -18.40 6.37 27.02
CA ALA A 154 -18.00 7.73 27.39
C ALA A 154 -16.52 7.76 27.81
N GLN A 155 -16.11 6.84 28.68
CA GLN A 155 -14.72 6.72 29.13
C GLN A 155 -13.77 6.48 27.94
N ALA A 156 -14.14 5.59 27.01
CA ALA A 156 -13.34 5.34 25.81
C ALA A 156 -13.23 6.59 24.92
N MET A 157 -14.32 7.35 24.73
CA MET A 157 -14.29 8.58 23.93
C MET A 157 -13.48 9.69 24.59
N TYR A 158 -13.56 9.86 25.91
CA TYR A 158 -12.71 10.81 26.63
C TYR A 158 -11.23 10.46 26.49
N GLN A 159 -10.87 9.18 26.64
CA GLN A 159 -9.50 8.72 26.45
C GLN A 159 -9.02 8.89 25.00
N PHE A 160 -9.89 8.63 24.02
CA PHE A 160 -9.57 8.75 22.61
C PHE A 160 -9.28 10.20 22.19
N PHE A 161 -10.05 11.16 22.71
CA PHE A 161 -9.90 12.57 22.37
C PHE A 161 -8.89 13.34 23.20
N GLY A 162 -8.48 12.81 24.36
CA GLY A 162 -7.56 13.48 25.28
C GLY A 162 -8.18 14.60 26.09
#